data_AF-A0A2E8TPX9-F1
#
_entry.id   AF-A0A2E8TPX9-F1
#
_cell.length_a   1.000
_cell.length_b   1.000
_cell.length_c   1.000
_cell.angle_alpha   90.00
_cell.angle_beta   90.00
_cell.angle_gamma   90.00
#
_symmetry.space_group_name_H-M   'P 1'
#
loop_
_entity.id
_entity.type
_entity.pdbx_description
1 polymer ?
#
loop_
_entity_poly.entity_id
_entity_poly.type
_entity_poly.pdbx_seq_one_letter_code
_entity_poly.pdbx_strand_id
1 'polypeptide(L)' 'MASQDLVAWGCSALVMFGIAYYIVFEILKRWRVSLRLAAMDESLLYDDGVRVEEIMDAPEGSVVVMGSVAEFLGDEYHG' A
#
# COMPACT_ATOMS: atom_id res chain seq x y z
N MET A 1 -0.55 45.57 -10.94
CA MET A 1 -1.24 44.46 -11.64
C MET A 1 -0.25 43.32 -11.89
N ALA A 2 0.69 43.44 -12.82
CA ALA A 2 1.60 42.34 -13.20
C ALA A 2 2.39 41.67 -12.04
N SER A 3 2.83 42.43 -11.02
CA SER A 3 3.55 41.87 -9.86
C SER A 3 2.66 41.01 -8.95
N GLN A 4 1.42 41.42 -8.73
CA GLN A 4 0.46 40.69 -7.90
C GLN A 4 0.03 39.38 -8.58
N ASP A 5 -0.14 39.41 -9.91
CA ASP A 5 -0.48 38.23 -10.72
C ASP A 5 0.66 37.21 -10.70
N LEU A 6 1.91 37.68 -10.76
CA LEU A 6 3.09 36.83 -10.65
C LEU A 6 3.18 36.13 -9.29
N VAL A 7 2.92 36.86 -8.19
CA VAL A 7 2.92 36.27 -6.84
C VAL A 7 1.81 35.23 -6.70
N ALA A 8 0.60 35.53 -7.17
CA ALA A 8 -0.53 34.61 -7.11
C ALA A 8 -0.25 33.31 -7.89
N TRP A 9 0.33 33.43 -9.09
CA TRP A 9 0.72 32.27 -9.89
C TRP A 9 1.84 31.47 -9.22
N GLY A 10 2.84 32.15 -8.65
CA GLY A 10 3.94 31.51 -7.93
C GLY A 10 3.48 30.72 -6.69
N CYS A 11 2.62 31.30 -5.86
CA CYS A 11 2.03 30.61 -4.71
C CYS A 11 1.20 29.39 -5.15
N SER A 12 0.40 29.54 -6.22
CA SER A 12 -0.42 28.44 -6.74
C SER A 12 0.44 27.29 -7.27
N ALA A 13 1.48 27.61 -8.04
CA ALA A 13 2.41 26.62 -8.56
C ALA A 13 3.11 25.88 -7.42
N LEU A 14 3.57 26.58 -6.38
CA LEU A 14 4.23 25.97 -5.22
C LEU A 14 3.34 24.93 -4.55
N VAL A 15 2.07 25.27 -4.29
CA VAL A 15 1.11 24.35 -3.67
C VAL A 15 0.88 23.14 -4.58
N MET A 16 0.66 23.35 -5.88
CA MET A 16 0.45 22.26 -6.83
C MET A 16 1.65 21.32 -6.92
N PHE A 17 2.87 21.87 -6.98
CA PHE A 17 4.10 21.07 -6.98
C PHE A 17 4.31 20.34 -5.66
N GLY A 18 3.99 20.96 -4.52
CA GLY A 18 4.07 20.30 -3.21
C GLY A 18 3.14 19.08 -3.13
N ILE A 19 1.90 19.22 -3.59
CA ILE A 19 0.93 18.12 -3.65
C ILE A 19 1.40 17.04 -4.62
N ALA A 20 1.82 17.42 -5.83
CA ALA A 20 2.31 16.48 -6.83
C ALA A 20 3.54 15.71 -6.32
N TYR A 21 4.49 16.40 -5.69
CA TYR A 21 5.66 15.80 -5.07
C TYR A 21 5.27 14.78 -3.99
N TYR A 22 4.34 15.14 -3.11
CA TYR A 22 3.85 14.25 -2.06
C TYR A 22 3.22 12.99 -2.65
N ILE A 23 2.34 13.13 -3.64
CA ILE A 23 1.68 11.99 -4.30
C ILE A 23 2.72 11.05 -4.94
N VAL A 24 3.68 11.60 -5.68
CA VAL A 24 4.75 10.81 -6.32
C VAL A 24 5.57 10.08 -5.27
N PHE A 25 5.90 10.74 -4.15
CA PHE A 25 6.64 10.13 -3.06
C PHE A 25 5.88 8.96 -2.42
N GLU A 26 4.58 9.10 -2.17
CA GLU A 26 3.73 8.01 -1.67
C GLU A 26 3.64 6.83 -2.67
N ILE A 27 3.53 7.10 -3.97
CA ILE A 27 3.51 6.06 -5.01
C ILE A 27 4.83 5.28 -5.02
N LEU A 28 5.97 5.98 -5.00
CA LEU A 28 7.29 5.34 -4.99
C LEU A 28 7.49 4.49 -3.72
N LYS A 29 7.04 4.97 -2.55
CA LYS A 29 7.06 4.20 -1.32
C LYS A 29 6.24 2.92 -1.45
N ARG A 30 5.02 3.00 -1.97
CA ARG A 30 4.16 1.84 -2.18
C ARG A 30 4.79 0.83 -3.15
N TRP A 31 5.34 1.29 -4.27
CA TRP A 31 6.01 0.42 -5.24
C TRP A 31 7.25 -0.27 -4.65
N ARG A 32 8.06 0.43 -3.85
CA ARG A 32 9.22 -0.17 -3.17
C ARG A 32 8.79 -1.30 -2.23
N VAL A 33 7.72 -1.11 -1.46
CA VAL A 33 7.18 -2.16 -0.57
C VAL A 33 6.68 -3.35 -1.40
N SER A 34 5.94 -3.12 -2.48
CA SER A 34 5.46 -4.19 -3.37
C SER A 34 6.60 -5.02 -3.98
N LEU A 35 7.70 -4.38 -4.40
CA LEU A 35 8.87 -5.09 -4.94
C LEU A 35 9.55 -5.97 -3.90
N ARG A 36 9.67 -5.48 -2.66
CA ARG A 36 10.27 -6.27 -1.56
C ARG A 36 9.37 -7.42 -1.12
N LEU A 37 8.05 -7.22 -1.11
CA LEU A 37 7.08 -8.31 -0.91
C LEU A 37 7.22 -9.41 -1.97
N ALA A 38 7.34 -9.02 -3.25
CA ALA A 38 7.52 -9.98 -4.35
C ALA A 38 8.87 -10.73 -4.26
N ALA A 39 9.87 -10.13 -3.63
CA ALA A 39 11.17 -10.75 -3.35
C ALA A 39 11.18 -11.59 -2.06
N MET A 40 10.05 -11.71 -1.34
CA MET A 40 9.96 -12.37 -0.03
C MET A 40 11.02 -11.87 0.97
N ASP A 41 11.24 -10.56 0.98
CA ASP A 41 12.24 -9.94 1.86
C ASP A 41 11.76 -9.93 3.32
N GLU A 42 12.32 -10.81 4.15
CA GLU A 42 12.00 -10.95 5.58
C GLU A 42 12.24 -9.68 6.39
N SER A 43 13.12 -8.78 5.93
CA SER A 43 13.36 -7.51 6.61
C SER A 43 12.13 -6.59 6.63
N LEU A 44 11.09 -6.87 5.83
CA LEU A 44 9.80 -6.18 5.92
C LEU A 44 9.09 -6.36 7.26
N LEU A 45 9.33 -7.48 7.95
CA LEU A 45 8.71 -7.76 9.24
C LEU A 45 9.10 -6.75 10.32
N TYR A 46 10.22 -6.04 10.12
CA TYR A 46 10.76 -5.04 11.04
C TYR A 46 10.73 -3.62 10.47
N ASP A 47 10.04 -3.40 9.35
CA ASP A 47 9.95 -2.08 8.70
C ASP A 47 8.81 -1.25 9.30
N ASP A 48 9.13 -0.07 9.85
CA ASP A 48 8.17 0.86 10.45
C ASP A 48 7.06 1.31 9.47
N GLY A 49 7.31 1.23 8.15
CA GLY A 49 6.35 1.60 7.12
C GLY A 49 5.29 0.53 6.82
N VAL A 50 5.38 -0.66 7.44
CA VAL A 50 4.51 -1.81 7.15
C VAL A 50 3.86 -2.31 8.44
N ARG A 51 2.54 -2.49 8.43
CA ARG A 51 1.82 -3.14 9.53
C ARG A 51 1.74 -4.64 9.25
N VAL A 52 2.29 -5.44 10.15
CA VAL A 52 2.18 -6.91 10.12
C VAL A 52 1.06 -7.33 11.06
N GLU A 53 0.15 -8.17 10.56
CA GLU A 53 -0.92 -8.77 11.36
C GLU A 53 -0.84 -10.29 11.25
N GLU A 54 -0.81 -10.97 12.40
CA GLU A 54 -0.90 -12.43 12.46
C GLU A 54 -2.39 -12.84 12.43
N ILE A 55 -2.83 -13.44 11.32
CA ILE A 55 -4.17 -14.01 11.19
C ILE A 55 -4.14 -15.42 11.78
N MET A 56 -4.50 -15.54 13.06
CA MET A 56 -4.45 -16.81 13.81
C MET A 56 -5.73 -17.65 13.70
N ASP A 57 -6.85 -17.05 13.34
CA ASP A 57 -8.13 -17.77 13.18
C ASP A 57 -8.57 -17.75 11.72
N ALA A 58 -8.51 -18.92 11.10
CA ALA A 58 -9.25 -19.18 9.87
C ALA A 58 -10.75 -19.32 10.22
N PRO A 59 -11.68 -19.01 9.29
CA PRO A 59 -13.12 -19.14 9.54
C PRO A 59 -13.50 -20.52 10.10
N GLU A 60 -14.56 -20.59 10.90
CA GLU A 60 -15.09 -21.87 11.37
C GLU A 60 -15.34 -22.81 10.19
N GLY A 61 -14.77 -24.01 10.22
CA GLY A 61 -14.83 -24.98 9.12
C GLY A 61 -13.60 -24.98 8.20
N SER A 62 -12.61 -24.10 8.41
CA SER A 62 -11.39 -24.08 7.62
C SER A 62 -10.46 -25.28 7.95
N VAL A 63 -10.02 -26.01 6.92
CA VAL A 63 -9.14 -27.18 7.02
C VAL A 63 -7.81 -26.92 6.32
N VAL A 64 -6.69 -27.15 7.00
CA VAL A 64 -5.35 -27.04 6.40
C VAL A 64 -5.08 -28.30 5.57
N VAL A 65 -5.17 -28.17 4.24
CA VAL A 65 -4.80 -29.24 3.30
C VAL A 65 -3.34 -29.07 2.89
N MET A 66 -2.49 -30.04 3.25
CA MET A 66 -1.08 -30.05 2.88
C MET A 66 -0.93 -30.15 1.36
N GLY A 67 -0.33 -29.13 0.73
CA GLY A 67 0.07 -29.16 -0.68
C GLY A 67 -0.78 -28.32 -1.65
N SER A 68 -1.79 -27.58 -1.17
CA SER A 68 -2.60 -26.66 -1.98
C SER A 68 -2.47 -25.22 -1.50
N VAL A 69 -2.36 -24.28 -2.44
CA VAL A 69 -2.44 -22.83 -2.18
C VAL A 69 -3.83 -22.51 -1.62
N ALA A 70 -3.93 -21.56 -0.68
CA ALA A 70 -5.21 -21.12 -0.14
C ALA A 70 -6.14 -20.64 -1.26
N GLU A 71 -7.31 -21.27 -1.38
CA GLU A 71 -8.35 -20.91 -2.33
C GLU A 71 -9.51 -20.24 -1.59
N PHE A 72 -9.95 -19.08 -2.08
CA PHE A 72 -11.10 -18.37 -1.53
C PHE A 72 -12.38 -19.09 -1.97
N LEU A 73 -12.97 -19.87 -1.07
CA LEU A 73 -14.31 -20.43 -1.22
C LEU A 73 -15.27 -19.36 -0.68
N GLY A 74 -15.99 -18.67 -1.56
CA GLY A 74 -16.92 -17.61 -1.14
C GLY A 74 -18.05 -18.10 -0.22
N ASP A 75 -18.82 -17.16 0.31
CA ASP A 75 -19.86 -17.35 1.36
C ASP A 75 -20.97 -18.39 1.03
N GLU A 76 -21.06 -18.89 -0.21
CA GLU A 76 -22.02 -19.90 -0.65
C GLU A 76 -21.48 -21.36 -0.58
N TYR A 77 -20.28 -21.58 -0.06
CA TYR A 77 -19.73 -22.93 0.04
C TYR A 77 -20.46 -23.77 1.11
N HIS A 78 -21.26 -24.74 0.66
CA HIS A 78 -21.90 -25.76 1.48
C HIS A 78 -21.12 -27.09 1.35
N GLY A 79 -19.96 -27.17 2.00
CA GLY A 79 -19.19 -28.41 2.16
C GLY A 79 -19.49 -29.13 3.46
#